data_AF-A0A950WWC9-F1
#
_entry.id   AF-A0A950WWC9-F1
#
_cell.length_a   1.000
_cell.length_b   1.000
_cell.length_c   1.000
_cell.angle_alpha   90.00
_cell.angle_beta   90.00
_cell.angle_gamma   90.00
#
_symmetry.space_group_name_H-M   'P 1'
#
loop_
_entity.id
_entity.type
_entity.pdbx_description
1 polymer ?
#
loop_
_entity_poly.entity_id
_entity_poly.type
_entity_poly.pdbx_seq_one_letter_code
_entity_poly.pdbx_strand_id
1 'polypeptide(L)'
;MAEVHGTYDPRFEAVRDALANTLDQGMDVGASVAVVHEGETVVDIWGGFADEAKTKAWERDTIINVWSTTKTMTALCALLLADR
;
A
#
# COMPACT_ATOMS: atom_id res chain seq x y z
N MET A 1 17.74 -5.35 -5.79
CA MET A 1 16.63 -4.45 -5.53
C MET A 1 15.41 -5.32 -5.37
N ALA A 2 14.65 -5.13 -4.30
CA ALA A 2 13.49 -5.94 -4.00
C ALA A 2 12.50 -5.83 -5.16
N GLU A 3 11.87 -6.94 -5.52
CA GLU A 3 10.89 -6.94 -6.59
C GLU A 3 9.64 -6.19 -6.13
N VAL A 4 9.27 -5.16 -6.90
CA VAL A 4 8.05 -4.37 -6.69
C VAL A 4 7.14 -4.60 -7.88
N HIS A 5 5.91 -5.00 -7.58
CA HIS A 5 4.85 -5.29 -8.55
C HIS A 5 3.86 -4.12 -8.62
N GLY A 6 2.97 -4.16 -9.61
CA GLY A 6 1.91 -3.18 -9.80
C GLY A 6 2.25 -2.12 -10.86
N THR A 7 1.60 -0.97 -10.77
CA THR A 7 1.70 0.11 -11.75
C THR A 7 1.94 1.46 -11.07
N TYR A 8 2.76 2.30 -11.70
CA TYR A 8 2.96 3.67 -11.28
C TYR A 8 3.17 4.57 -12.50
N ASP A 9 2.72 5.82 -12.40
CA ASP A 9 3.08 6.88 -13.34
C ASP A 9 4.56 7.25 -13.13
N PRO A 10 5.39 7.32 -14.19
CA PRO A 10 6.82 7.67 -14.09
C PRO A 10 7.12 8.94 -13.30
N ARG A 11 6.19 9.91 -13.26
CA ARG A 11 6.33 11.13 -12.44
C ARG A 11 6.46 10.83 -10.94
N PHE A 12 5.98 9.67 -10.50
CA PHE A 12 5.99 9.21 -9.11
C PHE A 12 6.95 8.02 -8.88
N GLU A 13 7.92 7.78 -9.79
CA GLU A 13 8.90 6.68 -9.68
C GLU A 13 9.62 6.63 -8.32
N ALA A 14 9.88 7.79 -7.71
CA ALA A 14 10.50 7.88 -6.39
C ALA A 14 9.73 7.10 -5.29
N VAL A 15 8.41 6.93 -5.43
CA VAL A 15 7.60 6.12 -4.51
C VAL A 15 7.93 4.63 -4.66
N ARG A 16 8.08 4.15 -5.90
CA ARG A 16 8.48 2.77 -6.18
C ARG A 16 9.88 2.49 -5.63
N ASP A 17 10.81 3.41 -5.86
CA ASP A 17 12.20 3.26 -5.38
C ASP A 17 12.26 3.30 -3.86
N ALA A 18 11.47 4.15 -3.20
CA ALA A 18 11.37 4.16 -1.74
C ALA A 18 10.87 2.82 -1.19
N LEU A 19 9.80 2.27 -1.76
CA LEU A 19 9.28 0.95 -1.36
C LEU A 19 10.34 -0.14 -1.56
N ALA A 20 10.97 -0.20 -2.74
CA ALA A 20 12.00 -1.19 -3.04
C ALA A 20 13.18 -1.11 -2.06
N ASN A 21 13.66 0.11 -1.76
CA ASN A 21 14.76 0.34 -0.82
C ASN A 21 14.40 -0.10 0.61
N THR A 22 13.17 0.17 1.07
CA THR A 22 12.69 -0.26 2.39
C THR A 22 12.68 -1.79 2.52
N LEU A 23 12.22 -2.48 1.48
CA LEU A 23 12.20 -3.94 1.42
C LEU A 23 13.62 -4.53 1.33
N ASP A 24 14.51 -3.94 0.52
CA ASP A 24 15.92 -4.35 0.42
C ASP A 24 16.68 -4.23 1.75
N GLN A 25 16.42 -3.14 2.49
CA GLN A 25 17.02 -2.91 3.81
C GLN A 25 16.42 -3.79 4.90
N GLY A 26 15.36 -4.54 4.60
CA GLY A 26 14.66 -5.38 5.57
C GLY A 26 13.95 -4.56 6.66
N MET A 27 13.65 -3.28 6.38
CA MET A 27 12.89 -2.43 7.31
C MET A 27 11.43 -2.89 7.41
N ASP A 28 10.89 -3.46 6.32
CA ASP A 28 9.58 -4.09 6.27
C ASP A 28 9.68 -5.51 5.71
N VAL A 29 8.76 -6.38 6.13
CA VAL A 29 8.62 -7.76 5.60
C VAL A 29 7.93 -7.75 4.24
N GLY A 30 6.88 -6.95 4.10
CA GLY A 30 6.13 -6.70 2.89
C GLY A 30 5.20 -5.51 3.09
N ALA A 31 4.85 -4.84 2.00
CA ALA A 31 4.04 -3.63 2.04
C ALA A 31 3.37 -3.35 0.69
N SER A 32 2.33 -2.50 0.73
CA SER A 32 1.63 -1.94 -0.43
C SER A 32 1.52 -0.43 -0.31
N VAL A 33 1.64 0.30 -1.42
CA VAL A 33 1.49 1.75 -1.48
C VAL A 33 0.55 2.11 -2.62
N ALA A 34 -0.47 2.92 -2.31
CA ALA A 34 -1.38 3.49 -3.29
C ALA A 34 -1.43 5.01 -3.14
N VAL A 35 -1.39 5.74 -4.27
CA VAL A 35 -1.47 7.21 -4.32
C VAL A 35 -2.54 7.61 -5.32
N VAL A 36 -3.48 8.43 -4.86
CA VAL A 36 -4.51 9.05 -5.70
C VAL A 36 -4.21 10.55 -5.81
N HIS A 37 -4.08 11.04 -7.04
CA HIS A 37 -3.84 12.46 -7.34
C HIS A 37 -4.92 12.94 -8.31
N GLU A 38 -5.65 14.00 -7.92
CA GLU A 38 -6.76 14.57 -8.71
C GLU A 38 -7.83 13.54 -9.13
N GLY A 39 -8.08 12.54 -8.28
CA GLY A 39 -9.08 11.49 -8.52
C GLY A 39 -8.56 10.27 -9.29
N GLU A 40 -7.33 10.31 -9.80
CA GLU A 40 -6.72 9.21 -10.54
C GLU A 40 -5.69 8.46 -9.67
N THR A 41 -5.71 7.13 -9.74
CA THR A 41 -4.69 6.30 -9.10
C THR A 41 -3.40 6.38 -9.92
N VAL A 42 -2.41 7.08 -9.38
CA VAL A 42 -1.11 7.30 -10.03
C VAL A 42 -0.03 6.34 -9.55
N VAL A 43 -0.25 5.68 -8.41
CA VAL A 43 0.59 4.60 -7.89
C VAL A 43 -0.32 3.55 -7.27
N ASP A 44 -0.10 2.28 -7.62
CA ASP A 44 -0.68 1.10 -7.01
C ASP A 44 0.36 -0.03 -7.09
N ILE A 45 1.18 -0.17 -6.05
CA ILE A 45 2.35 -1.06 -6.02
C ILE A 45 2.46 -1.83 -4.71
N TRP A 46 3.10 -3.00 -4.77
CA TRP A 46 3.34 -3.85 -3.60
C TRP A 46 4.61 -4.69 -3.77
N GLY A 47 5.12 -5.25 -2.67
CA GLY A 47 6.28 -6.14 -2.68
C GLY A 47 6.58 -6.77 -1.33
N GLY A 48 7.55 -7.68 -1.32
CA GLY A 48 7.96 -8.43 -0.13
C GLY A 48 7.06 -9.63 0.15
N PHE A 49 6.82 -9.93 1.43
CA PHE A 49 6.17 -11.15 1.90
C PHE A 49 5.04 -10.85 2.87
N ALA A 50 4.02 -11.71 2.88
CA ALA A 50 2.89 -11.63 3.79
C ALA A 50 3.18 -12.26 5.17
N ASP A 51 4.34 -12.91 5.34
CA ASP A 51 4.76 -13.59 6.57
C ASP A 51 6.24 -13.36 6.89
N GLU A 52 6.57 -13.32 8.19
CA GLU A 52 7.95 -13.11 8.66
C GLU A 52 8.93 -14.20 8.20
N ALA A 53 8.44 -15.43 8.01
CA ALA A 53 9.24 -16.53 7.50
C ALA A 53 9.57 -16.40 6.00
N LYS A 54 9.02 -15.38 5.32
CA LYS A 54 9.22 -15.10 3.88
C LYS A 54 8.88 -16.28 2.99
N THR A 55 7.80 -17.00 3.33
CA THR A 55 7.35 -18.18 2.58
C THR A 55 6.16 -17.87 1.67
N LYS A 56 5.49 -16.74 1.88
CA LYS A 56 4.32 -16.28 1.12
C LYS A 56 4.59 -14.91 0.55
N ALA A 57 4.64 -14.79 -0.76
CA ALA A 57 4.81 -13.50 -1.42
C ALA A 57 3.63 -12.57 -1.09
N TRP A 58 3.91 -11.28 -1.03
CA TRP A 58 2.86 -10.27 -1.00
C TRP A 58 2.23 -10.18 -2.40
N GLU A 59 0.92 -10.40 -2.47
CA GLU A 59 0.14 -10.32 -3.71
C GLU A 59 -0.74 -9.08 -3.73
N ARG A 60 -1.27 -8.72 -4.91
CA ARG A 60 -2.13 -7.55 -5.14
C ARG A 60 -3.27 -7.43 -4.13
N ASP A 61 -3.92 -8.54 -3.80
CA ASP A 61 -5.12 -8.58 -2.96
C ASP A 61 -4.81 -9.04 -1.52
N THR A 62 -3.55 -8.91 -1.07
CA THR A 62 -3.15 -9.24 0.30
C THR A 62 -3.85 -8.34 1.31
N ILE A 63 -4.58 -8.93 2.25
CA ILE A 63 -5.31 -8.20 3.29
C ILE A 63 -4.52 -8.23 4.60
N ILE A 64 -4.35 -7.05 5.20
CA ILE A 64 -3.77 -6.89 6.53
C ILE A 64 -4.74 -6.21 7.49
N ASN A 65 -4.53 -6.43 8.78
CA ASN A 65 -5.17 -5.61 9.80
C ASN A 65 -4.56 -4.19 9.78
N VAL A 66 -5.40 -3.17 9.60
CA VAL A 66 -4.99 -1.76 9.52
C VAL A 66 -5.17 -0.98 10.83
N TRP A 67 -5.51 -1.67 11.92
CA TRP A 67 -5.62 -1.10 13.25
C TRP A 67 -6.54 0.13 13.31
N SER A 68 -6.05 1.26 13.84
CA SER A 68 -6.85 2.47 14.02
C SER A 68 -7.26 3.15 12.72
N THR A 69 -6.66 2.80 11.57
CA THR A 69 -7.06 3.33 10.26
C THR A 69 -8.53 3.06 9.95
N THR A 70 -9.11 1.97 10.46
CA THR A 70 -10.54 1.66 10.32
C THR A 70 -11.45 2.76 10.87
N LYS A 71 -10.99 3.56 11.85
CA LYS A 71 -11.76 4.67 12.42
C LYS A 71 -12.10 5.73 11.37
N THR A 72 -11.22 5.95 10.38
CA THR A 72 -11.49 6.88 9.27
C THR A 72 -12.67 6.42 8.44
N MET A 73 -12.77 5.10 8.17
CA MET A 73 -13.91 4.52 7.44
C MET A 73 -15.21 4.62 8.26
N THR A 74 -15.16 4.35 9.57
CA THR A 74 -16.31 4.56 10.46
C THR A 74 -16.79 6.01 10.45
N ALA A 75 -15.85 6.97 10.55
CA ALA A 75 -16.17 8.39 10.53
C ALA A 75 -16.79 8.82 9.20
N LEU A 76 -16.26 8.35 8.06
CA LEU A 76 -16.83 8.61 6.74
C LEU A 76 -18.29 8.14 6.65
N CYS A 77 -18.60 6.93 7.12
CA CYS A 77 -19.98 6.43 7.16
C CYS A 77 -20.90 7.33 8.00
N ALA A 78 -20.44 7.80 9.17
CA ALA A 78 -21.22 8.69 10.03
C ALA A 78 -21.47 10.05 9.36
N LEU A 79 -20.46 10.61 8.68
CA LEU A 79 -20.60 11.88 7.96
C LEU A 79 -21.56 11.77 6.77
N LEU A 80 -21.51 10.66 6.02
CA LEU A 80 -22.48 10.39 4.95
C LEU A 80 -23.93 10.28 5.45
N LEU A 81 -24.12 9.77 6.67
CA LEU A 81 -25.45 9.73 7.31
C LEU A 81 -25.90 11.10 7.81
N ALA A 82 -24.98 11.96 8.25
CA ALA A 82 -25.30 13.30 8.74
C ALA A 82 -25.58 14.30 7.60
N ASP A 83 -24.96 14.10 6.43
CA ASP A 83 -25.14 14.93 5.23
C ASP A 83 -26.48 14.68 4.53
N ARG A 84 -27.04 13.47 4.67
CA ARG A 84 -28.29 13.03 4.04
C ARG A 84 -29.50 13.26 4.93
#